data_AF-A0A520T3X1-F1
#
_entry.id   AF-A0A520T3X1-F1
#
_cell.length_a   1.000
_cell.length_b   1.000
_cell.length_c   1.000
_cell.angle_alpha   90.00
_cell.angle_beta   90.00
_cell.angle_gamma   90.00
#
_symmetry.space_group_name_H-M   'P 1'
#
loop_
_entity.id
_entity.type
_entity.pdbx_description
1 polymer ?
#
loop_
_entity_poly.entity_id
_entity_poly.type
_entity_poly.pdbx_seq_one_letter_code
_entity_poly.pdbx_strand_id
1 'polypeptide(L)'
;MKSDREKSIGQHIGYRYDVNLIPDYKKLTPFLKTYIETMGWDDLNWLEDVHMGYEADKPAVFDRNANGWITVPAKMKLPKGQQERDMLARELLIKFQMSSNHPLVALKKTYVKGDNFKLKE
;
A
#
# COMPACT_ATOMS: atom_id res chain seq x y z
N MET A 1 26.81 -16.72 -5.95
CA MET A 1 26.07 -17.88 -5.43
C MET A 1 24.60 -17.69 -5.77
N LYS A 2 24.12 -18.34 -6.83
CA LYS A 2 22.68 -18.45 -7.13
C LYS A 2 22.18 -19.68 -6.39
N SER A 3 21.27 -19.48 -5.44
CA SER A 3 20.90 -20.50 -4.45
C SER A 3 20.23 -21.70 -5.10
N ASP A 4 20.53 -22.91 -4.61
CA ASP A 4 20.06 -24.19 -5.14
C ASP A 4 18.52 -24.32 -5.29
N ARG A 5 17.75 -23.41 -4.65
CA ARG A 5 16.30 -23.26 -4.85
C ARG A 5 15.90 -22.85 -6.28
N GLU A 6 16.70 -22.07 -6.99
CA GLU A 6 16.34 -21.61 -8.35
C GLU A 6 16.33 -22.76 -9.37
N LYS A 7 17.06 -23.85 -9.10
CA LYS A 7 17.18 -24.99 -10.03
C LYS A 7 16.05 -26.00 -9.93
N SER A 8 15.30 -26.06 -8.82
CA SER A 8 14.27 -27.09 -8.62
C SER A 8 12.94 -26.80 -9.30
N ILE A 9 12.67 -25.54 -9.69
CA ILE A 9 11.32 -25.09 -10.05
C ILE A 9 11.08 -24.96 -11.56
N GLY A 10 12.06 -25.26 -12.41
CA GLY A 10 11.86 -25.55 -13.84
C GLY A 10 11.28 -24.43 -14.73
N GLN A 11 10.88 -23.27 -14.20
CA GLN A 11 10.47 -22.11 -14.99
C GLN A 11 10.83 -20.80 -14.29
N HIS A 12 11.56 -19.94 -15.02
CA HIS A 12 11.75 -18.54 -14.67
C HIS A 12 10.49 -17.76 -15.05
N ILE A 13 9.60 -17.54 -14.10
CA ILE A 13 8.50 -16.60 -14.27
C ILE A 13 9.01 -15.21 -13.86
N GLY A 14 9.31 -14.37 -14.85
CA GLY A 14 10.07 -13.12 -14.68
C GLY A 14 9.49 -12.12 -13.68
N TYR A 15 8.18 -12.16 -13.41
CA TYR A 15 7.54 -11.29 -12.43
C TYR A 15 7.79 -11.70 -10.97
N ARG A 16 8.24 -12.95 -10.72
CA ARG A 16 8.43 -13.47 -9.36
C ARG A 16 9.66 -12.90 -8.66
N TYR A 17 10.50 -12.19 -9.40
CA TYR A 17 11.74 -11.55 -8.91
C TYR A 17 11.94 -10.16 -9.50
N ASP A 18 10.87 -9.44 -9.88
CA ASP A 18 11.04 -8.01 -10.14
C ASP A 18 11.33 -7.34 -8.80
N VAL A 19 12.62 -7.12 -8.54
CA VAL A 19 13.15 -6.49 -7.32
C VAL A 19 12.56 -5.10 -7.10
N ASN A 20 11.93 -4.48 -8.09
CA ASN A 20 11.18 -3.24 -7.92
C ASN A 20 9.83 -3.43 -7.21
N LEU A 21 9.27 -4.64 -7.20
CA LEU A 21 8.04 -4.95 -6.48
C LEU A 21 8.29 -5.20 -4.98
N ILE A 22 9.50 -5.65 -4.65
CA ILE A 22 9.89 -5.89 -3.25
C ILE A 22 10.15 -4.53 -2.57
N PRO A 23 9.54 -4.28 -1.40
CA PRO A 23 9.80 -3.08 -0.63
C PRO A 23 11.28 -2.88 -0.28
N ASP A 24 11.91 -1.79 -0.73
CA ASP A 24 13.21 -1.36 -0.19
C ASP A 24 13.02 -0.70 1.18
N TYR A 25 13.30 -1.44 2.24
CA TYR A 25 13.18 -0.97 3.63
C TYR A 25 14.09 0.22 3.96
N LYS A 26 15.13 0.50 3.17
CA LYS A 26 15.96 1.71 3.32
C LYS A 26 15.22 2.98 2.89
N LYS A 27 14.15 2.83 2.11
CA LYS A 27 13.34 3.92 1.55
C LYS A 27 12.01 4.11 2.27
N LEU A 28 11.79 3.42 3.39
CA LEU A 28 10.59 3.62 4.20
C LEU A 28 10.39 5.08 4.56
N THR A 29 9.17 5.56 4.35
CA THR A 29 8.76 6.86 4.83
C THR A 29 8.70 6.86 6.37
N PRO A 30 8.82 8.02 7.04
CA PRO A 30 8.68 8.08 8.50
C PRO A 30 7.37 7.48 9.01
N PHE A 31 6.28 7.67 8.26
CA PHE A 31 4.98 7.07 8.58
C PHE A 31 5.02 5.54 8.55
N LEU A 32 5.59 4.95 7.50
CA LEU A 32 5.65 3.48 7.37
C LEU A 32 6.53 2.85 8.46
N LYS A 33 7.60 3.53 8.90
CA LYS A 33 8.41 3.07 10.05
C LYS A 33 7.56 2.99 11.31
N THR A 34 6.86 4.07 11.67
CA THR A 34 5.96 4.08 12.82
C THR A 34 4.84 3.06 12.69
N TYR A 35 4.32 2.86 11.48
CA TYR A 35 3.28 1.87 11.23
C TYR A 35 3.75 0.44 11.54
N ILE A 36 4.91 0.03 11.01
CA ILE A 36 5.51 -1.29 11.28
C ILE A 36 5.72 -1.48 12.80
N GLU A 37 6.30 -0.48 13.47
CA GLU A 37 6.56 -0.50 14.92
C GLU A 37 5.26 -0.63 15.72
N THR A 38 4.22 0.13 15.36
CA THR A 38 2.93 0.13 16.06
C THR A 38 2.19 -1.20 15.88
N MET A 39 2.26 -1.78 14.69
CA MET A 39 1.61 -3.05 14.38
C MET A 39 2.37 -4.25 14.91
N GLY A 40 3.64 -4.07 15.31
CA GLY A 40 4.53 -5.16 15.72
C GLY A 40 4.81 -6.13 14.57
N TRP A 41 4.96 -5.60 13.35
CA TRP A 41 5.20 -6.41 12.16
C TRP A 41 6.68 -6.45 11.81
N ASP A 42 7.11 -7.57 11.20
CA ASP A 42 8.50 -7.73 10.76
C ASP A 42 8.74 -7.14 9.36
N ASP A 43 7.69 -6.99 8.55
CA ASP A 43 7.78 -6.60 7.15
C ASP A 43 6.51 -5.89 6.60
N LEU A 44 6.57 -5.42 5.35
CA LEU A 44 5.46 -4.81 4.59
C LEU A 44 5.10 -5.63 3.34
N ASN A 45 5.32 -6.95 3.35
CA ASN A 45 5.13 -7.77 2.14
C ASN A 45 3.67 -7.77 1.66
N TRP A 46 2.68 -7.60 2.54
CA TRP A 46 1.26 -7.49 2.16
C TRP A 46 0.95 -6.24 1.31
N LEU A 47 1.88 -5.27 1.23
CA LEU A 47 1.81 -4.08 0.38
C LEU A 47 2.67 -4.19 -0.89
N GLU A 48 3.23 -5.36 -1.20
CA GLU A 48 4.12 -5.55 -2.36
C GLU A 48 3.45 -5.12 -3.68
N ASP A 49 2.17 -5.41 -3.81
CA ASP A 49 1.36 -5.15 -5.01
C ASP A 49 0.74 -3.73 -5.06
N VAL A 50 1.11 -2.84 -4.13
CA VAL A 50 0.65 -1.45 -4.08
C VAL A 50 1.74 -0.54 -4.65
N HIS A 51 1.40 0.22 -5.69
CA HIS A 51 2.35 1.08 -6.40
C HIS A 51 1.74 2.40 -6.86
N MET A 52 2.61 3.35 -7.20
CA MET A 52 2.18 4.62 -7.78
C MET A 52 1.93 4.46 -9.28
N GLY A 53 0.70 4.67 -9.71
CA GLY A 53 0.30 4.66 -11.11
C GLY A 53 -0.29 6.00 -11.56
N TYR A 54 -0.98 5.97 -12.68
CA TYR A 54 -1.69 7.12 -13.24
C TYR A 54 -3.09 6.72 -13.68
N GLU A 55 -4.09 7.47 -13.24
CA GLU A 55 -5.48 7.37 -13.66
C GLU A 55 -5.85 8.68 -14.39
N ALA A 56 -6.22 8.60 -15.67
CA ALA A 56 -6.56 9.77 -16.49
C ALA A 56 -5.55 10.94 -16.36
N ASP A 57 -4.26 10.62 -16.55
CA ASP A 57 -3.10 11.53 -16.43
C ASP A 57 -2.86 12.13 -15.04
N LYS A 58 -3.61 11.70 -14.03
CA LYS A 58 -3.41 12.10 -12.64
C LYS A 58 -2.70 10.98 -11.87
N PRO A 59 -1.74 11.32 -11.01
CA PRO A 59 -1.11 10.30 -10.17
C PRO A 59 -2.13 9.71 -9.21
N ALA A 60 -2.12 8.38 -9.13
CA ALA A 60 -3.04 7.62 -8.31
C ALA A 60 -2.31 6.42 -7.70
N VAL A 61 -2.67 6.08 -6.47
CA VAL A 61 -2.24 4.82 -5.85
C VAL A 61 -3.07 3.71 -6.47
N PHE A 62 -2.40 2.69 -6.99
CA PHE A 62 -3.05 1.48 -7.46
C PHE A 62 -2.87 0.37 -6.43
N ASP A 63 -4.00 -0.21 -6.01
CA ASP A 63 -4.05 -1.40 -5.16
C ASP A 63 -4.56 -2.57 -6.00
N ARG A 64 -3.67 -3.51 -6.33
CA ARG A 64 -4.02 -4.71 -7.10
C ARG A 64 -4.94 -5.66 -6.33
N ASN A 65 -4.82 -5.73 -5.01
CA ASN A 65 -5.63 -6.65 -4.19
C ASN A 65 -7.11 -6.27 -4.26
N ALA A 66 -7.40 -4.98 -4.25
CA ALA A 66 -8.76 -4.44 -4.40
C ALA A 66 -9.14 -4.16 -5.86
N ASN A 67 -8.19 -4.26 -6.79
CA ASN A 67 -8.30 -3.76 -8.17
C ASN A 67 -8.85 -2.33 -8.22
N GLY A 68 -8.27 -1.45 -7.39
CA GLY A 68 -8.80 -0.12 -7.12
C GLY A 68 -7.76 0.99 -7.28
N TRP A 69 -8.27 2.20 -7.51
CA TRP A 69 -7.46 3.42 -7.65
C TRP A 69 -7.83 4.42 -6.55
N ILE A 70 -6.81 5.04 -5.95
CA ILE A 70 -6.96 6.14 -5.00
C ILE A 70 -6.25 7.35 -5.56
N THR A 71 -7.02 8.38 -5.92
CA THR A 71 -6.47 9.61 -6.50
C THR A 71 -5.61 10.36 -5.48
N VAL A 72 -4.40 10.78 -5.91
CA VAL A 72 -3.52 11.61 -5.10
C VAL A 72 -3.82 13.10 -5.34
N PRO A 73 -3.69 13.98 -4.34
CA PRO A 73 -3.87 15.41 -4.55
C PRO A 73 -2.95 15.97 -5.65
N ALA A 74 -3.52 16.70 -6.61
CA ALA A 74 -2.81 17.18 -7.81
C ALA A 74 -1.58 18.08 -7.52
N LYS A 75 -1.52 18.70 -6.34
CA LYS A 75 -0.41 19.58 -5.92
C LYS A 75 0.74 18.82 -5.23
N MET A 76 0.59 17.51 -4.98
CA MET A 76 1.62 16.72 -4.30
C MET A 76 2.82 16.48 -5.24
N LYS A 77 4.02 16.82 -4.76
CA LYS A 77 5.26 16.52 -5.49
C LYS A 77 5.58 15.03 -5.34
N LEU A 78 5.66 14.33 -6.46
CA LEU A 78 6.06 12.93 -6.47
C LEU A 78 7.59 12.80 -6.50
N PRO A 79 8.16 11.84 -5.76
CA PRO A 79 9.57 11.47 -5.89
C PRO A 79 9.95 11.11 -7.33
N LYS A 80 11.23 11.19 -7.69
CA LYS A 80 11.70 10.77 -9.03
C LYS A 80 11.96 9.26 -9.12
N GLY A 81 12.39 8.63 -8.03
CA GLY A 81 12.66 7.19 -7.99
C GLY A 81 11.40 6.36 -7.81
N GLN A 82 11.36 5.20 -8.46
CA GLN A 82 10.21 4.30 -8.46
C GLN A 82 9.92 3.76 -7.06
N GLN A 83 10.95 3.25 -6.36
CA GLN A 83 10.82 2.74 -5.00
C GLN A 83 10.27 3.80 -4.03
N GLU A 84 10.74 5.05 -4.09
CA GLU A 84 10.20 6.12 -3.25
C GLU A 84 8.75 6.46 -3.57
N ARG A 85 8.35 6.38 -4.86
CA ARG A 85 6.95 6.56 -5.25
C ARG A 85 6.08 5.44 -4.72
N ASP A 86 6.55 4.21 -4.78
CA ASP A 86 5.78 3.05 -4.32
C ASP A 86 5.69 3.05 -2.80
N MET A 87 6.75 3.44 -2.07
CA MET A 87 6.66 3.69 -0.62
C MET A 87 5.65 4.77 -0.28
N LEU A 88 5.62 5.86 -1.05
CA LEU A 88 4.61 6.90 -0.87
C LEU A 88 3.20 6.38 -1.16
N ALA A 89 3.02 5.54 -2.19
CA ALA A 89 1.74 4.93 -2.52
C ALA A 89 1.21 4.05 -1.38
N ARG A 90 2.08 3.22 -0.81
CA ARG A 90 1.80 2.37 0.36
C ARG A 90 1.38 3.19 1.58
N GLU A 91 2.11 4.26 1.88
CA GLU A 91 1.73 5.20 2.95
C GLU A 91 0.35 5.82 2.71
N LEU A 92 0.09 6.28 1.48
CA LEU A 92 -1.17 6.92 1.12
C LEU A 92 -2.36 5.96 1.23
N LEU A 93 -2.19 4.70 0.83
CA LEU A 93 -3.21 3.66 1.00
C LEU A 93 -3.57 3.48 2.48
N ILE A 94 -2.57 3.31 3.35
CA ILE A 94 -2.80 3.10 4.78
C ILE A 94 -3.49 4.33 5.39
N LYS A 95 -3.01 5.54 5.08
CA LYS A 95 -3.63 6.79 5.54
C LYS A 95 -5.07 6.93 5.07
N PHE A 96 -5.36 6.52 3.85
CA PHE A 96 -6.71 6.50 3.31
C PHE A 96 -7.60 5.52 4.09
N GLN A 97 -7.15 4.27 4.29
CA GLN A 97 -7.89 3.25 5.03
C GLN A 97 -8.14 3.63 6.50
N MET A 98 -7.20 4.31 7.14
CA MET A 98 -7.31 4.79 8.52
C MET A 98 -8.05 6.13 8.65
N SER A 99 -8.40 6.77 7.55
CA SER A 99 -9.04 8.08 7.58
C SER A 99 -10.42 8.01 8.24
N SER A 100 -10.72 8.96 9.13
CA SER A 100 -12.06 9.13 9.69
C SER A 100 -13.12 9.43 8.63
N ASN A 101 -12.70 9.99 7.49
CA ASN A 101 -13.55 10.29 6.32
C ASN A 101 -13.67 9.12 5.34
N HIS A 102 -13.15 7.94 5.69
CA HIS A 102 -13.21 6.78 4.82
C HIS A 102 -14.68 6.36 4.55
N PRO A 103 -15.07 6.02 3.31
CA PRO A 103 -16.45 5.69 2.97
C PRO A 103 -17.06 4.57 3.82
N LEU A 104 -16.26 3.59 4.24
CA LEU A 104 -16.73 2.51 5.12
C LEU A 104 -17.13 3.01 6.52
N VAL A 105 -16.55 4.12 7.01
CA VAL A 105 -16.99 4.74 8.28
C VAL A 105 -18.39 5.31 8.11
N ALA A 106 -18.67 5.98 6.99
CA ALA A 106 -20.01 6.49 6.68
C ALA A 106 -21.02 5.34 6.53
N LEU A 107 -20.69 4.30 5.77
CA LEU A 107 -21.55 3.12 5.62
C LEU A 107 -21.81 2.43 6.97
N LYS A 108 -20.78 2.31 7.82
CA LYS A 108 -20.94 1.79 9.18
C LYS A 108 -21.91 2.64 9.99
N LYS A 109 -21.81 3.97 9.95
CA LYS A 109 -22.76 4.86 10.65
C LYS A 109 -24.21 4.67 10.17
N THR A 110 -24.43 4.47 8.87
CA THR A 110 -25.77 4.36 8.29
C THR A 110 -26.39 2.97 8.46
N TYR A 111 -25.59 1.91 8.37
CA TYR A 111 -26.09 0.54 8.22
C TYR A 111 -25.70 -0.41 9.36
N VAL A 112 -24.99 0.05 10.40
CA VAL A 112 -24.68 -0.83 11.55
C VAL A 112 -25.98 -1.29 12.22
N LYS A 113 -26.09 -2.60 12.44
CA LYS A 113 -27.26 -3.22 13.07
C LYS A 113 -26.94 -3.52 14.53
N GLY A 114 -27.71 -2.96 15.47
CA GLY A 114 -27.61 -3.19 16.91
C GLY A 114 -27.48 -1.91 17.74
N ASP A 115 -28.10 -1.88 18.91
CA ASP A 115 -28.31 -0.66 19.74
C ASP A 115 -27.06 -0.12 20.46
N ASN A 116 -25.89 -0.76 20.28
CA ASN A 116 -24.69 -0.51 21.10
C ASN A 116 -23.56 0.26 20.39
N PHE A 117 -23.78 0.81 19.18
CA PHE A 117 -22.71 1.50 18.47
C PHE A 117 -22.64 2.99 18.85
N LYS A 118 -21.81 3.33 19.85
CA LYS A 118 -21.37 4.71 20.11
C LYS A 118 -19.96 4.90 19.56
N LEU A 119 -19.82 5.72 18.53
CA LEU A 119 -18.51 6.22 18.11
C LEU A 119 -18.04 7.20 19.19
N LYS A 120 -16.88 6.93 19.80
CA LYS A 120 -16.16 7.96 20.55
C LYS A 120 -15.51 8.90 19.53
N GLU A 121 -15.88 10.17 19.58
CA GLU A 121 -15.21 11.26 18.84
C GLU A 121 -13.82 11.54 19.42
#